data_AF-A0A969YJ42-F1
#
_entry.id   AF-A0A969YJ42-F1
#
_cell.length_a   1.000
_cell.length_b   1.000
_cell.length_c   1.000
_cell.angle_alpha   90.00
_cell.angle_beta   90.00
_cell.angle_gamma   90.00
#
_symmetry.space_group_name_H-M   'P 1'
#
loop_
_entity.id
_entity.type
_entity.pdbx_description
1 polymer ?
#
loop_
_entity_poly.entity_id
_entity_poly.type
_entity_poly.pdbx_seq_one_letter_code
_entity_poly.pdbx_strand_id
1 'polypeptide(L)'
;MNRSEICSCVEPVYEKRSAMLGSGWQALADAIILQAADDYRRLTRRLITHPDELDKASEKRRIERFLCSPWFGVLSELDGRRLLRDLKADLGGMEGVQ
;
A
#
# COMPACT_ATOMS: atom_id res chain seq x y z
N MET A 1 -20.43 -8.74 20.18
CA MET A 1 -19.29 -8.68 19.23
C MET A 1 -19.78 -9.12 17.85
N ASN A 2 -20.11 -8.18 16.97
CA ASN A 2 -20.58 -8.48 15.62
C ASN A 2 -19.39 -8.52 14.67
N ARG A 3 -19.23 -9.66 14.00
CA ARG A 3 -18.12 -10.00 13.09
C ARG A 3 -18.44 -9.59 11.63
N SER A 4 -19.38 -8.66 11.44
CA SER A 4 -20.03 -8.36 10.16
C SER A 4 -19.65 -7.00 9.54
N GLU A 5 -18.71 -6.26 10.13
CA GLU A 5 -18.18 -5.03 9.52
C GLU A 5 -16.74 -5.22 9.05
N ILE A 6 -16.49 -6.35 8.38
CA ILE A 6 -15.40 -6.39 7.42
C ILE A 6 -15.79 -5.39 6.35
N CYS A 7 -15.27 -4.17 6.47
CA CYS A 7 -15.39 -3.10 5.50
C CYS A 7 -15.20 -3.69 4.10
N SER A 8 -16.30 -3.73 3.36
CA SER A 8 -16.43 -4.21 1.99
C SER A 8 -15.72 -3.26 1.03
N CYS A 9 -14.40 -3.23 1.12
CA CYS A 9 -13.52 -2.60 0.14
C CYS A 9 -12.37 -3.55 -0.19
N VAL A 10 -12.71 -4.82 -0.43
CA VAL A 10 -11.85 -5.71 -1.21
C VAL A 10 -12.64 -6.05 -2.46
N GLU A 11 -12.70 -5.09 -3.38
CA GLU A 11 -12.83 -5.48 -4.77
C GLU A 11 -11.52 -6.22 -5.13
N PRO A 12 -11.58 -7.48 -5.58
CA PRO A 12 -10.40 -8.23 -5.98
C PRO A 12 -9.86 -7.65 -7.29
N VAL A 13 -9.06 -6.59 -7.20
CA VAL A 13 -8.33 -6.00 -8.34
C VAL A 13 -7.13 -6.88 -8.76
N TYR A 14 -7.12 -8.16 -8.40
CA TYR A 14 -6.01 -9.07 -8.68
C TYR A 14 -6.26 -10.01 -9.88
N GLU A 15 -7.47 -10.05 -10.44
CA GLU A 15 -7.77 -10.97 -11.54
C GLU A 15 -7.37 -10.43 -12.93
N LYS A 16 -7.18 -9.11 -13.09
CA LYS A 16 -7.06 -8.48 -14.43
C LYS A 16 -5.69 -7.94 -14.83
N ARG A 17 -4.64 -8.09 -14.03
CA ARG A 17 -3.31 -7.53 -14.33
C ARG A 17 -2.14 -8.50 -14.31
N SER A 18 -2.42 -9.81 -14.23
CA SER A 18 -1.35 -10.82 -14.29
C SER A 18 -0.93 -11.20 -15.72
N ALA A 19 -1.67 -10.72 -16.75
CA ALA A 19 -1.44 -11.14 -18.14
C ALA A 19 -0.17 -10.59 -18.81
N MET A 20 0.65 -9.78 -18.13
CA MET A 20 1.88 -9.18 -18.68
C MET A 20 2.98 -9.04 -17.62
N LEU A 21 3.14 -10.01 -16.72
CA LEU A 21 4.28 -10.04 -15.80
C LEU A 21 5.55 -10.40 -16.59
N GLY A 22 6.54 -9.50 -16.57
CA GLY A 22 7.87 -9.73 -17.15
C GLY A 22 8.53 -11.02 -16.60
N SER A 23 9.49 -11.57 -17.33
CA SER A 23 10.09 -12.87 -17.04
C SER A 23 10.76 -12.93 -15.64
N GLY A 24 10.32 -13.86 -14.78
CA GLY A 24 11.05 -14.28 -13.58
C GLY A 24 11.00 -13.30 -12.40
N TRP A 25 12.17 -12.85 -11.93
CA TRP A 25 12.34 -12.03 -10.72
C TRP A 25 11.56 -10.71 -10.74
N GLN A 26 11.32 -10.15 -11.93
CA GLN A 26 10.55 -8.92 -12.10
C GLN A 26 9.12 -9.08 -11.60
N ALA A 27 8.46 -10.19 -11.91
CA ALA A 27 7.11 -10.49 -11.44
C ALA A 27 7.01 -10.53 -9.91
N LEU A 28 8.03 -11.11 -9.26
CA LEU A 28 8.12 -11.16 -7.81
C LEU A 28 8.34 -9.77 -7.21
N ALA A 29 9.25 -8.98 -7.79
CA ALA A 29 9.54 -7.63 -7.34
C ALA A 29 8.29 -6.73 -7.44
N ASP A 30 7.60 -6.80 -8.57
CA ASP A 30 6.34 -6.07 -8.79
C ASP A 30 5.27 -6.49 -7.78
N ALA A 31 5.13 -7.79 -7.50
CA ALA A 31 4.18 -8.29 -6.51
C ALA A 31 4.46 -7.77 -5.10
N ILE A 32 5.75 -7.71 -4.70
CA ILE A 32 6.16 -7.15 -3.40
C ILE A 32 5.78 -5.67 -3.31
N ILE A 33 6.04 -4.90 -4.37
CA ILE A 33 5.76 -3.46 -4.40
C ILE A 33 4.26 -3.19 -4.38
N LEU A 34 3.48 -3.94 -5.15
CA LEU A 34 2.02 -3.84 -5.16
C LEU A 34 1.42 -4.17 -3.79
N GLN A 35 1.91 -5.22 -3.13
CA GLN A 35 1.46 -5.60 -1.80
C GLN A 35 1.79 -4.50 -0.77
N ALA A 36 3.02 -3.98 -0.78
CA ALA A 36 3.42 -2.89 0.09
C ALA A 36 2.55 -1.63 -0.10
N ALA A 37 2.19 -1.30 -1.34
CA ALA A 37 1.31 -0.18 -1.65
C ALA A 37 -0.13 -0.41 -1.13
N ASP A 38 -0.67 -1.62 -1.25
CA ASP A 38 -2.00 -1.95 -0.71
C ASP A 38 -2.00 -1.90 0.82
N ASP A 39 -0.99 -2.48 1.46
CA ASP A 39 -0.84 -2.48 2.91
C ASP A 39 -0.72 -1.04 3.45
N TYR A 40 0.03 -0.17 2.77
CA TYR A 40 0.12 1.25 3.13
C TYR A 40 -1.25 1.94 3.09
N ARG A 41 -2.06 1.69 2.05
CA ARG A 41 -3.41 2.25 1.92
C ARG A 41 -4.34 1.73 3.01
N ARG A 42 -4.31 0.42 3.30
CA ARG A 42 -5.12 -0.21 4.36
C ARG A 42 -4.77 0.35 5.73
N LEU A 43 -3.48 0.40 6.07
CA LEU A 43 -3.01 0.92 7.35
C LEU A 43 -3.34 2.40 7.51
N THR A 44 -3.14 3.19 6.46
CA THR A 44 -3.47 4.62 6.52
C THR A 44 -4.96 4.86 6.71
N ARG A 45 -5.83 4.16 5.96
CA ARG A 45 -7.29 4.24 6.18
C ARG A 45 -7.69 3.84 7.58
N ARG A 46 -7.10 2.76 8.11
CA ARG A 46 -7.38 2.31 9.46
C ARG A 46 -6.93 3.30 10.54
N LEU A 47 -5.79 3.95 10.35
CA LEU A 47 -5.28 4.96 11.28
C LEU A 47 -6.05 6.28 11.25
N ILE A 48 -6.81 6.56 10.19
CA ILE A 48 -7.77 7.68 10.17
C ILE A 48 -8.89 7.41 11.18
N THR A 49 -9.42 6.18 11.23
CA THR A 49 -10.49 5.79 12.14
C THR A 49 -10.00 5.46 13.56
N HIS A 50 -8.82 4.86 13.67
CA HIS A 50 -8.24 4.37 14.93
C HIS A 50 -6.78 4.85 15.09
N PRO A 51 -6.58 6.13 15.46
CA PRO A 51 -5.25 6.74 15.52
C PRO A 51 -4.38 6.21 16.68
N ASP A 52 -4.96 5.51 17.64
CA ASP A 52 -4.32 4.96 18.83
C ASP A 52 -3.64 3.58 18.60
N GLU A 53 -3.81 2.98 17.41
CA GLU A 53 -3.18 1.71 17.06
C GLU A 53 -1.69 1.87 16.72
N LEU A 54 -0.84 1.98 17.75
CA LEU A 54 0.61 2.18 17.62
C LEU A 54 1.31 1.13 16.75
N ASP A 55 0.87 -0.13 16.80
CA ASP A 55 1.44 -1.20 15.97
C ASP A 55 1.20 -0.94 14.48
N LYS A 56 0.01 -0.45 14.12
CA LYS A 56 -0.33 -0.12 12.72
C LYS A 56 0.38 1.13 12.25
N ALA A 57 0.55 2.12 13.13
CA ALA A 57 1.36 3.30 12.85
C ALA A 57 2.84 2.92 12.62
N SER A 58 3.35 1.99 13.41
CA SER A 58 4.71 1.46 13.25
C SER A 58 4.86 0.69 11.95
N GLU A 59 3.89 -0.14 11.59
CA GLU A 59 3.89 -0.89 10.33
C GLU A 59 3.82 0.05 9.12
N LYS A 60 2.96 1.07 9.16
CA LYS A 60 2.92 2.12 8.13
C LYS A 60 4.29 2.74 7.93
N ARG A 61 4.99 3.11 9.02
CA ARG A 61 6.36 3.68 8.94
C ARG A 61 7.38 2.69 8.38
N ARG A 62 7.23 1.39 8.62
CA ARG A 62 8.10 0.35 8.03
C ARG A 62 7.94 0.31 6.51
N ILE A 63 6.71 0.42 6.02
CA ILE A 63 6.44 0.48 4.57
C ILE A 63 7.01 1.77 3.96
N GLU A 64 6.81 2.92 4.60
CA GLU A 64 7.40 4.19 4.14
C GLU A 64 8.93 4.10 4.03
N ARG A 65 9.57 3.47 5.03
CA ARG A 65 11.01 3.23 5.05
C ARG A 65 11.43 2.28 3.93
N PHE A 66 10.69 1.20 3.70
CA PHE A 66 10.95 0.26 2.60
C PHE A 66 10.92 0.99 1.25
N LEU A 67 9.86 1.74 0.95
CA LEU A 67 9.72 2.48 -0.31
C LEU A 67 10.84 3.53 -0.50
N CYS A 68 11.30 4.16 0.57
CA CYS A 68 12.39 5.15 0.51
C CYS A 68 13.80 4.54 0.64
N SER A 69 13.92 3.22 0.77
CA SER A 69 15.20 2.56 1.00
C SER A 69 15.95 2.26 -0.31
N PRO A 70 17.29 2.13 -0.28
CA PRO A 70 18.05 1.67 -1.44
C PRO A 70 17.59 0.30 -1.96
N TRP A 71 17.06 -0.55 -1.09
CA TRP A 71 16.55 -1.87 -1.45
C TRP A 71 15.36 -1.81 -2.41
N PHE A 72 14.53 -0.76 -2.32
CA PHE A 72 13.45 -0.55 -3.30
C PHE A 72 14.00 -0.36 -4.71
N GLY A 73 15.11 0.38 -4.85
CA GLY A 73 15.79 0.59 -6.14
C GLY A 73 16.42 -0.68 -6.72
N VAL A 74 16.64 -1.72 -5.90
CA VAL A 74 17.06 -3.05 -6.38
C VAL A 74 15.89 -3.81 -7.00
N LEU A 75 14.68 -3.60 -6.45
CA LEU A 75 13.46 -4.27 -6.89
C LEU A 75 12.77 -3.55 -8.07
N SER A 76 12.96 -2.24 -8.21
CA SER A 76 12.29 -1.44 -9.23
C SER A 76 13.08 -0.20 -9.62
N GLU A 77 12.95 0.19 -10.89
CA GLU A 77 13.50 1.45 -11.43
C GLU A 77 12.66 2.68 -11.04
N LEU A 78 11.53 2.49 -10.36
CA LEU A 78 10.67 3.57 -9.91
C LEU A 78 11.34 4.42 -8.81
N ASP A 79 11.00 5.71 -8.74
CA ASP A 79 11.34 6.54 -7.59
C ASP A 79 10.35 6.26 -6.44
N GLY A 80 10.79 5.50 -5.45
CA GLY A 80 9.98 5.14 -4.29
C GLY A 80 9.54 6.34 -3.43
N ARG A 81 10.27 7.48 -3.46
CA ARG A 81 9.83 8.72 -2.79
C ARG A 81 8.66 9.34 -3.55
N ARG A 82 8.69 9.30 -4.88
CA ARG A 82 7.57 9.73 -5.73
C ARG A 82 6.36 8.86 -5.50
N LEU A 83 6.52 7.54 -5.52
CA LEU A 83 5.44 6.59 -5.22
C LEU A 83 4.80 6.87 -3.86
N LEU A 84 5.60 7.13 -2.82
CA LEU A 84 5.06 7.47 -1.50
C LEU A 84 4.28 8.80 -1.48
N ARG A 85 4.74 9.82 -2.23
CA ARG A 85 4.00 11.09 -2.37
C ARG A 85 2.66 10.87 -3.05
N ASP A 86 2.64 10.10 -4.13
CA ASP A 86 1.42 9.78 -4.87
C ASP A 86 0.43 9.01 -3.98
N LEU A 87 0.90 8.00 -3.23
CA LEU A 87 0.09 7.28 -2.25
C LEU A 87 -0.49 8.17 -1.15
N LYS A 88 0.26 9.20 -0.71
CA LYS A 88 -0.23 10.18 0.27
C LYS A 88 -1.27 11.12 -0.34
N ALA A 89 -1.07 11.57 -1.58
CA ALA A 89 -2.00 12.41 -2.29
C ALA A 89 -3.33 11.68 -2.57
N ASP A 90 -3.26 10.42 -3.02
CA ASP A 90 -4.43 9.55 -3.25
C ASP A 90 -5.34 9.47 -2.01
N LEU A 91 -4.72 9.42 -0.82
CA LEU A 91 -5.44 9.27 0.45
C LEU A 91 -5.83 10.62 1.08
N GLY A 92 -5.03 11.66 0.89
CA GLY A 92 -5.34 13.03 1.33
C GLY A 92 -6.47 13.68 0.52
N GLY A 93 -6.67 13.25 -0.74
CA GLY A 93 -7.82 13.65 -1.55
C GLY A 93 -9.17 13.06 -1.10
N MET A 94 -9.19 12.23 -0.05
CA MET A 94 -10.41 11.68 0.57
C MET A 94 -10.88 12.48 1.79
N GLU A 95 -10.27 13.62 2.13
CA GLU A 95 -10.81 14.60 3.09
C GLU A 95 -11.86 15.48 2.38
N GLY A 96 -13.08 14.97 2.21
CA GLY A 96 -14.11 15.71 1.48
C GLY A 96 -15.55 15.15 1.49
N VAL A 97 -15.93 14.30 2.44
CA VAL A 97 -17.35 13.97 2.67
C VAL A 97 -17.64 14.00 4.17
N GLN A 98 -18.46 14.97 4.54
CA GLN A 98 -19.03 15.23 5.86
C GLN A 98 -19.99 14.13 6.31
#